data_AF-Q8BN21-F1
#
_entry.id   AF-Q8BN21-F1
#
_cell.length_a   1.000
_cell.length_b   1.000
_cell.length_c   1.000
_cell.angle_alpha   90.00
_cell.angle_beta   90.00
_cell.angle_gamma   90.00
#
_symmetry.space_group_name_H-M   'P 1'
#
loop_
_entity.id
_entity.type
_entity.pdbx_description
1 polymer ?
#
loop_
_entity_poly.entity_id
_entity_poly.type
_entity_poly.pdbx_seq_one_letter_code
_entity_poly.pdbx_strand_id
1 'polypeptide(L)'
;MAPRRKEKYKLPVPLPEGKILDDMEGNRWALGKMIGSGGFGLIYLAFPTNKPNKDARHVIKLEYQENGPLFSELKFYQRAAKRECIQKWIQQRKLDYLGIPVFYGFGLTDFKGRSYRFMVMERLGIDLQKLLDQNGGFKKLTVLQLGIRMLDVLEYIHENEYVHGDIKAANLLLDFTNPDRVYLADYGLSYRYCPNGNHKQYQEDPRKGHNGTIEFTSLDAHKGVAPSRRSDVEILGYCMLHWLFGKLPWEAKLDDPVAVQTAKTNLLDELPESVLKWAPSGSSCSELVKYLMYVHNLAYDDKPDYQKLKKILNPDGVPLGPLEFSTKVQSVHVRTPAQQKVDSPKATRKPANEFPAKFPKKVHRETRARQREEQEDSQPTMLQSRPAAPENSRTRKIHEYSDIFSEMQSLQQTPSYMSFQGSYCKPYLDCTRRDPIRKPRSLPRYRHTPTGNLGVTDLESSPRFWPAIFQLTLSEETKADVYYYGITIFCLLIFVFLALYFL
;
A
#
# COMPACT_ATOMS: atom_id res chain seq x y z
N MET A 1 -16.77 -20.89 9.48
CA MET A 1 -15.38 -20.95 9.99
C MET A 1 -14.57 -19.89 9.26
N ALA A 2 -13.76 -19.10 9.97
CA ALA A 2 -12.75 -18.27 9.31
C ALA A 2 -11.60 -19.17 8.79
N PRO A 3 -11.05 -18.92 7.59
CA PRO A 3 -9.97 -19.75 7.05
C PRO A 3 -8.70 -19.65 7.91
N ARG A 4 -8.00 -20.78 8.07
CA ARG A 4 -6.78 -20.88 8.89
C ARG A 4 -5.72 -19.90 8.37
N ARG A 5 -4.90 -19.33 9.28
CA ARG A 5 -3.92 -18.26 8.97
C ARG A 5 -2.99 -18.57 7.77
N LYS A 6 -2.67 -19.84 7.49
CA LYS A 6 -1.84 -20.27 6.35
C LYS A 6 -2.55 -20.28 4.98
N GLU A 7 -3.87 -20.07 4.93
CA GLU A 7 -4.63 -20.06 3.65
C GLU A 7 -4.96 -18.66 3.15
N LYS A 8 -5.06 -17.66 4.05
CA LYS A 8 -5.32 -16.24 3.73
C LYS A 8 -4.24 -15.53 2.90
N TYR A 9 -3.16 -16.23 2.55
CA TYR A 9 -2.02 -15.73 1.79
C TYR A 9 -1.72 -16.57 0.53
N LYS A 10 -2.67 -17.40 0.09
CA LYS A 10 -2.57 -18.08 -1.20
C LYS A 10 -2.91 -17.09 -2.32
N LEU A 11 -2.12 -17.09 -3.39
CA LEU A 11 -2.40 -16.28 -4.57
C LEU A 11 -3.73 -16.71 -5.26
N PRO A 12 -4.39 -15.77 -5.97
CA PRO A 12 -5.53 -16.09 -6.83
C PRO A 12 -5.20 -17.19 -7.84
N VAL A 13 -6.14 -18.08 -8.12
CA VAL A 13 -6.02 -18.94 -9.32
C VAL A 13 -6.12 -18.04 -10.55
N PRO A 14 -5.15 -18.06 -11.48
CA PRO A 14 -5.20 -17.21 -12.65
C PRO A 14 -6.48 -17.39 -13.46
N LEU A 15 -7.16 -16.27 -13.71
CA LEU A 15 -8.23 -16.17 -14.69
C LEU A 15 -7.65 -16.31 -16.12
N PRO A 16 -8.40 -16.88 -17.07
CA PRO A 16 -7.96 -17.00 -18.45
C PRO A 16 -7.99 -15.64 -19.17
N GLU A 17 -7.01 -15.44 -20.05
CA GLU A 17 -7.00 -14.32 -21.01
C GLU A 17 -8.25 -14.40 -21.92
N GLY A 18 -8.80 -13.25 -22.30
CA GLY A 18 -10.06 -13.12 -23.02
C GLY A 18 -11.32 -13.17 -22.13
N LYS A 19 -11.24 -13.55 -20.84
CA LYS A 19 -12.42 -13.47 -19.95
C LYS A 19 -12.85 -12.01 -19.77
N ILE A 20 -14.14 -11.76 -20.00
CA ILE A 20 -14.79 -10.50 -19.66
C ILE A 20 -15.09 -10.44 -18.16
N LEU A 21 -14.80 -9.29 -17.56
CA LEU A 21 -15.29 -8.85 -16.26
C LEU A 21 -16.22 -7.65 -16.49
N ASP A 22 -17.33 -7.61 -15.78
CA ASP A 22 -18.29 -6.51 -15.80
C ASP A 22 -18.17 -5.79 -14.44
N ASP A 23 -17.96 -4.46 -14.46
CA ASP A 23 -17.75 -3.68 -13.24
C ASP A 23 -19.06 -3.15 -12.63
N MET A 24 -18.99 -2.57 -11.42
CA MET A 24 -20.19 -2.10 -10.69
C MET A 24 -20.91 -0.92 -11.36
N GLU A 25 -20.32 -0.29 -12.38
CA GLU A 25 -20.94 0.74 -13.22
C GLU A 25 -21.47 0.17 -14.55
N GLY A 26 -21.28 -1.13 -14.79
CA GLY A 26 -21.69 -1.85 -15.99
C GLY A 26 -20.68 -1.74 -17.15
N ASN A 27 -19.50 -1.14 -16.95
CA ASN A 27 -18.46 -1.16 -17.98
C ASN A 27 -17.85 -2.56 -18.08
N ARG A 28 -17.52 -2.95 -19.31
CA ARG A 28 -17.11 -4.32 -19.64
C ARG A 28 -15.65 -4.35 -20.05
N TRP A 29 -14.85 -5.18 -19.37
CA TRP A 29 -13.40 -5.21 -19.48
C TRP A 29 -12.92 -6.61 -19.84
N ALA A 30 -12.21 -6.76 -20.95
CA ALA A 30 -11.53 -7.99 -21.31
C ALA A 30 -10.16 -8.07 -20.63
N LEU A 31 -9.89 -9.19 -19.94
CA LEU A 31 -8.54 -9.52 -19.47
C LEU A 31 -7.63 -9.86 -20.64
N GLY A 32 -6.49 -9.16 -20.74
CA GLY A 32 -5.37 -9.56 -21.57
C GLY A 32 -4.38 -10.44 -20.79
N LYS A 33 -3.15 -10.51 -21.30
CA LYS A 33 -2.02 -11.20 -20.68
C LYS A 33 -1.79 -10.75 -19.23
N MET A 34 -1.51 -11.71 -18.35
CA MET A 34 -1.00 -11.46 -16.99
C MET A 34 0.42 -10.88 -17.05
N ILE A 35 0.64 -9.75 -16.38
CA ILE A 35 1.92 -9.01 -16.38
C ILE A 35 2.63 -8.99 -15.02
N GLY A 36 1.95 -9.38 -13.95
CA GLY A 36 2.57 -9.44 -12.62
C GLY A 36 1.75 -10.24 -11.60
N SER A 37 2.40 -10.59 -10.51
CA SER A 37 1.82 -11.24 -9.33
C SER A 37 2.52 -10.68 -8.08
N GLY A 38 1.76 -10.09 -7.17
CA GLY A 38 2.26 -9.62 -5.87
C GLY A 38 2.27 -10.75 -4.82
N GLY A 39 2.15 -10.38 -3.54
CA GLY A 39 1.92 -11.36 -2.46
C GLY A 39 0.46 -11.82 -2.34
N PHE A 40 -0.50 -10.96 -2.72
CA PHE A 40 -1.94 -11.14 -2.47
C PHE A 40 -2.78 -11.26 -3.74
N GLY A 41 -2.25 -10.82 -4.89
CA GLY A 41 -3.02 -10.58 -6.10
C GLY A 41 -2.25 -10.74 -7.40
N LEU A 42 -2.99 -10.77 -8.50
CA LEU A 42 -2.50 -10.84 -9.88
C LEU A 42 -2.79 -9.53 -10.59
N ILE A 43 -1.94 -9.17 -11.56
CA ILE A 43 -2.10 -7.98 -12.41
C ILE A 43 -2.15 -8.40 -13.87
N TYR A 44 -3.21 -8.01 -14.55
CA TYR A 44 -3.48 -8.28 -15.96
C TYR A 44 -3.50 -7.00 -16.78
N LEU A 45 -3.15 -7.06 -18.07
CA LEU A 45 -3.56 -6.02 -19.01
C LEU A 45 -5.09 -5.99 -19.12
N ALA A 46 -5.69 -4.82 -19.33
CA ALA A 46 -7.14 -4.67 -19.43
C ALA A 46 -7.54 -3.81 -20.64
N PHE A 47 -8.54 -4.29 -21.37
CA PHE A 47 -9.10 -3.65 -22.56
C PHE A 47 -10.60 -3.40 -22.38
N PRO A 48 -11.10 -2.15 -22.51
CA PRO A 48 -12.54 -1.90 -22.51
C PRO A 48 -13.14 -2.46 -23.81
N THR A 49 -14.20 -3.27 -23.72
CA THR A 49 -14.73 -4.00 -24.90
C THR A 49 -15.31 -3.09 -25.98
N ASN A 50 -15.70 -1.86 -25.63
CA ASN A 50 -16.19 -0.84 -26.57
C ASN A 50 -15.05 -0.15 -27.37
N LYS A 51 -13.79 -0.30 -26.95
CA LYS A 51 -12.61 0.35 -27.56
C LYS A 51 -11.41 -0.61 -27.54
N PRO A 52 -11.42 -1.69 -28.37
CA PRO A 52 -10.30 -2.62 -28.49
C PRO A 52 -9.08 -1.94 -29.15
N ASN A 53 -8.27 -1.28 -28.35
CA ASN A 53 -6.96 -0.76 -28.76
C ASN A 53 -5.91 -1.88 -28.76
N LYS A 54 -4.89 -1.78 -29.63
CA LYS A 54 -3.74 -2.71 -29.60
C LYS A 54 -2.94 -2.57 -28.30
N ASP A 55 -2.76 -1.33 -27.84
CA ASP A 55 -2.08 -1.03 -26.59
C ASP A 55 -3.09 -0.87 -25.44
N ALA A 56 -3.07 -1.83 -24.51
CA ALA A 56 -3.76 -1.71 -23.24
C ALA A 56 -3.25 -0.47 -22.48
N ARG A 57 -4.14 0.48 -22.21
CA ARG A 57 -3.91 1.67 -21.36
C ARG A 57 -4.31 1.45 -19.89
N HIS A 58 -4.89 0.28 -19.58
CA HIS A 58 -5.41 -0.06 -18.28
C HIS A 58 -4.84 -1.41 -17.83
N VAL A 59 -4.86 -1.65 -16.53
CA VAL A 59 -4.59 -2.94 -15.90
C VAL A 59 -5.71 -3.30 -14.93
N ILE A 60 -5.88 -4.60 -14.69
CA ILE A 60 -6.76 -5.12 -13.65
C ILE A 60 -5.89 -5.75 -12.55
N LYS A 61 -5.95 -5.19 -11.34
CA LYS A 61 -5.45 -5.81 -10.10
C LYS A 61 -6.57 -6.68 -9.52
N LEU A 62 -6.26 -7.92 -9.17
CA LEU A 62 -7.24 -8.94 -8.81
C LEU A 62 -6.78 -9.77 -7.61
N GLU A 63 -7.64 -9.89 -6.60
CA GLU A 63 -7.44 -10.67 -5.38
C GLU A 63 -8.65 -11.56 -5.09
N TYR A 64 -8.55 -12.54 -4.18
CA TYR A 64 -9.75 -13.17 -3.64
C TYR A 64 -10.59 -12.13 -2.87
N GLN A 65 -11.91 -12.25 -2.89
CA GLN A 65 -12.81 -11.31 -2.19
C GLN A 65 -12.54 -11.26 -0.67
N GLU A 66 -12.07 -12.38 -0.09
CA GLU A 66 -11.69 -12.51 1.32
C GLU A 66 -10.35 -11.82 1.70
N ASN A 67 -9.60 -11.30 0.72
CA ASN A 67 -8.35 -10.56 0.95
C ASN A 67 -8.64 -9.09 1.31
N GLY A 68 -7.84 -8.56 2.25
CA GLY A 68 -7.94 -7.19 2.77
C GLY A 68 -7.26 -6.10 1.92
N PRO A 69 -6.03 -6.28 1.38
CA PRO A 69 -5.30 -5.19 0.73
C PRO A 69 -6.06 -4.50 -0.40
N LEU A 70 -6.61 -5.24 -1.37
CA LEU A 70 -7.40 -4.63 -2.46
C LEU A 70 -8.71 -3.98 -1.98
N PHE A 71 -9.22 -4.32 -0.79
CA PHE A 71 -10.36 -3.63 -0.17
C PHE A 71 -9.98 -2.30 0.47
N SER A 72 -8.83 -2.24 1.15
CA SER A 72 -8.25 -0.99 1.67
C SER A 72 -7.94 -0.02 0.53
N GLU A 73 -7.27 -0.52 -0.50
CA GLU A 73 -6.92 0.24 -1.71
C GLU A 73 -8.17 0.77 -2.44
N LEU A 74 -9.19 -0.07 -2.64
CA LEU A 74 -10.45 0.37 -3.22
C LEU A 74 -11.13 1.46 -2.38
N LYS A 75 -11.15 1.32 -1.04
CA LYS A 75 -11.70 2.34 -0.14
C LYS A 75 -10.90 3.65 -0.16
N PHE A 76 -9.59 3.62 -0.48
CA PHE A 76 -8.81 4.83 -0.78
C PHE A 76 -9.27 5.46 -2.11
N TYR A 77 -9.25 4.70 -3.22
CA TYR A 77 -9.54 5.26 -4.55
C TYR A 77 -10.94 5.87 -4.65
N GLN A 78 -11.96 5.20 -4.09
CA GLN A 78 -13.35 5.67 -4.09
C GLN A 78 -13.57 6.96 -3.28
N ARG A 79 -12.73 7.23 -2.27
CA ARG A 79 -12.89 8.37 -1.34
C ARG A 79 -11.98 9.54 -1.68
N ALA A 80 -10.69 9.29 -1.83
CA ALA A 80 -9.65 10.31 -1.95
C ALA A 80 -9.23 10.57 -3.41
N ALA A 81 -9.13 9.54 -4.25
CA ALA A 81 -8.51 9.65 -5.58
C ALA A 81 -9.53 9.83 -6.73
N LYS A 82 -10.63 10.54 -6.48
CA LYS A 82 -11.59 10.91 -7.53
C LYS A 82 -10.92 11.82 -8.57
N ARG A 83 -11.12 11.53 -9.86
CA ARG A 83 -10.42 12.19 -10.97
C ARG A 83 -10.61 13.71 -10.98
N GLU A 84 -11.81 14.17 -10.66
CA GLU A 84 -12.21 15.58 -10.64
C GLU A 84 -11.51 16.32 -9.48
N CYS A 85 -11.36 15.66 -8.32
CA CYS A 85 -10.63 16.17 -7.17
C CYS A 85 -9.14 16.30 -7.47
N ILE A 86 -8.54 15.29 -8.10
CA ILE A 86 -7.13 15.30 -8.53
C ILE A 86 -6.89 16.42 -9.56
N GLN A 87 -7.73 16.53 -10.59
CA GLN A 87 -7.62 17.57 -11.61
C GLN A 87 -7.75 18.99 -11.02
N LYS A 88 -8.71 19.19 -10.12
CA LYS A 88 -8.89 20.45 -9.39
C LYS A 88 -7.68 20.79 -8.52
N TRP A 89 -7.10 19.81 -7.83
CA TRP A 89 -5.90 20.00 -7.02
C TRP A 89 -4.68 20.39 -7.85
N ILE A 90 -4.43 19.69 -8.97
CA ILE A 90 -3.35 20.00 -9.92
C ILE A 90 -3.44 21.47 -10.37
N GLN A 91 -4.64 21.92 -10.76
CA GLN A 91 -4.89 23.32 -11.14
C GLN A 91 -4.65 24.31 -9.99
N GLN A 92 -5.19 24.02 -8.80
CA GLN A 92 -5.09 24.89 -7.62
C GLN A 92 -3.65 25.00 -7.06
N ARG A 93 -2.88 23.92 -7.11
CA ARG A 93 -1.47 23.87 -6.70
C ARG A 93 -0.48 24.22 -7.82
N LYS A 94 -0.96 24.44 -9.05
CA LYS A 94 -0.16 24.73 -10.26
C LYS A 94 0.89 23.64 -10.56
N LEU A 95 0.50 22.38 -10.37
CA LEU A 95 1.34 21.22 -10.69
C LEU A 95 1.24 20.89 -12.19
N ASP A 96 2.27 20.25 -12.71
CA ASP A 96 2.34 19.68 -14.07
C ASP A 96 1.69 18.28 -14.17
N TYR A 97 1.63 17.55 -13.05
CA TYR A 97 0.81 16.36 -12.81
C TYR A 97 0.71 16.08 -11.30
N LEU A 98 -0.03 15.04 -10.91
CA LEU A 98 0.03 14.47 -9.56
C LEU A 98 0.26 12.96 -9.69
N GLY A 99 1.21 12.41 -8.94
CA GLY A 99 1.63 11.00 -9.01
C GLY A 99 0.66 10.01 -8.35
N ILE A 100 -0.64 10.10 -8.62
CA ILE A 100 -1.66 9.14 -8.16
C ILE A 100 -2.29 8.47 -9.39
N PRO A 101 -2.27 7.13 -9.52
CA PRO A 101 -2.78 6.43 -10.71
C PRO A 101 -4.28 6.69 -10.92
N VAL A 102 -4.74 6.81 -12.17
CA VAL A 102 -6.18 6.95 -12.42
C VAL A 102 -6.92 5.63 -12.17
N PHE A 103 -7.96 5.68 -11.34
CA PHE A 103 -8.93 4.60 -11.11
C PHE A 103 -10.06 4.69 -12.15
N TYR A 104 -10.49 3.54 -12.69
CA TYR A 104 -11.49 3.46 -13.77
C TYR A 104 -12.74 2.65 -13.43
N GLY A 105 -12.70 1.82 -12.39
CA GLY A 105 -13.81 0.93 -12.03
C GLY A 105 -13.37 -0.23 -11.13
N PHE A 106 -14.33 -1.01 -10.65
CA PHE A 106 -14.10 -2.15 -9.76
C PHE A 106 -15.29 -3.12 -9.80
N GLY A 107 -15.10 -4.36 -9.38
CA GLY A 107 -16.21 -5.30 -9.28
C GLY A 107 -15.86 -6.63 -8.62
N LEU A 108 -16.80 -7.56 -8.71
CA LEU A 108 -16.66 -8.94 -8.28
C LEU A 108 -16.79 -9.87 -9.49
N THR A 109 -16.06 -10.99 -9.48
CA THR A 109 -16.25 -12.09 -10.44
C THR A 109 -16.11 -13.43 -9.75
N ASP A 110 -16.94 -14.40 -10.13
CA ASP A 110 -16.76 -15.81 -9.77
C ASP A 110 -15.85 -16.52 -10.79
N PHE A 111 -15.01 -17.45 -10.32
CA PHE A 111 -14.30 -18.43 -11.15
C PHE A 111 -13.96 -19.69 -10.34
N LYS A 112 -14.30 -20.87 -10.89
CA LYS A 112 -14.07 -22.20 -10.26
C LYS A 112 -14.52 -22.28 -8.79
N GLY A 113 -15.67 -21.68 -8.47
CA GLY A 113 -16.26 -21.71 -7.11
C GLY A 113 -15.61 -20.77 -6.08
N ARG A 114 -14.69 -19.89 -6.50
CA ARG A 114 -14.17 -18.78 -5.69
C ARG A 114 -14.61 -17.44 -6.26
N SER A 115 -14.78 -16.46 -5.37
CA SER A 115 -15.16 -15.09 -5.70
C SER A 115 -13.94 -14.17 -5.55
N TYR A 116 -13.75 -13.28 -6.52
CA TYR A 116 -12.58 -12.43 -6.66
C TYR A 116 -13.02 -10.97 -6.70
N ARG A 117 -12.31 -10.09 -5.99
CA ARG A 117 -12.41 -8.64 -6.14
C ARG A 117 -11.44 -8.20 -7.22
N PHE A 118 -11.87 -7.32 -8.11
CA PHE A 118 -11.00 -6.72 -9.11
C PHE A 118 -11.14 -5.19 -9.13
N MET A 119 -10.06 -4.52 -9.50
CA MET A 119 -9.99 -3.07 -9.68
C MET A 119 -9.34 -2.75 -11.01
N VAL A 120 -9.95 -1.87 -11.79
CA VAL A 120 -9.44 -1.35 -13.06
C VAL A 120 -8.73 -0.03 -12.79
N MET A 121 -7.46 0.04 -13.16
CA MET A 121 -6.62 1.21 -12.95
C MET A 121 -5.73 1.49 -14.16
N GLU A 122 -5.11 2.66 -14.17
CA GLU A 122 -4.15 3.10 -15.19
C GLU A 122 -2.98 2.12 -15.32
N ARG A 123 -2.58 1.84 -16.56
CA ARG A 123 -1.33 1.11 -16.82
C ARG A 123 -0.15 2.05 -16.67
N LEU A 124 0.77 1.68 -15.79
CA LEU A 124 2.07 2.32 -15.60
C LEU A 124 3.20 1.50 -16.26
N GLY A 125 4.39 2.07 -16.26
CA GLY A 125 5.62 1.52 -16.82
C GLY A 125 6.38 0.64 -15.84
N ILE A 126 7.69 0.90 -15.69
CA ILE A 126 8.58 0.18 -14.79
C ILE A 126 8.54 0.78 -13.38
N ASP A 127 8.65 -0.06 -12.35
CA ASP A 127 8.92 0.33 -10.98
C ASP A 127 10.37 0.78 -10.77
N LEU A 128 10.59 1.65 -9.78
CA LEU A 128 11.93 2.14 -9.46
C LEU A 128 12.81 1.08 -8.80
N GLN A 129 12.26 0.01 -8.22
CA GLN A 129 13.09 -1.06 -7.65
C GLN A 129 13.94 -1.71 -8.74
N LYS A 130 13.34 -2.11 -9.87
CA LYS A 130 14.10 -2.65 -11.02
C LYS A 130 15.17 -1.70 -11.55
N LEU A 131 14.96 -0.39 -11.45
CA LEU A 131 15.97 0.62 -11.84
C LEU A 131 17.06 0.78 -10.78
N LEU A 132 16.73 0.62 -9.50
CA LEU A 132 17.68 0.64 -8.39
C LEU A 132 18.58 -0.61 -8.43
N ASP A 133 17.98 -1.79 -8.62
CA ASP A 133 18.67 -3.08 -8.78
C ASP A 133 19.71 -3.06 -9.92
N GLN A 134 19.45 -2.28 -10.98
CA GLN A 134 20.32 -2.13 -12.15
C GLN A 134 21.47 -1.13 -11.95
N ASN A 135 21.33 -0.16 -11.05
CA ASN A 135 22.29 0.96 -10.91
C ASN A 135 22.99 1.02 -9.54
N GLY A 136 22.49 0.31 -8.53
CA GLY A 136 22.98 0.37 -7.15
C GLY A 136 22.67 1.68 -6.40
N GLY A 137 21.98 2.62 -7.04
CA GLY A 137 21.67 3.95 -6.53
C GLY A 137 21.25 4.91 -7.63
N PHE A 138 20.71 6.07 -7.26
CA PHE A 138 20.33 7.15 -8.17
C PHE A 138 21.15 8.42 -7.90
N LYS A 139 21.28 9.29 -8.90
CA LYS A 139 21.96 10.58 -8.77
C LYS A 139 21.22 11.45 -7.75
N LYS A 140 21.96 12.25 -6.98
CA LYS A 140 21.41 13.18 -5.97
C LYS A 140 20.24 14.01 -6.51
N LEU A 141 20.37 14.57 -7.72
CA LEU A 141 19.31 15.36 -8.36
C LEU A 141 18.02 14.54 -8.54
N THR A 142 18.14 13.33 -9.09
CA THR A 142 17.01 12.39 -9.27
C THR A 142 16.36 12.05 -7.93
N VAL A 143 17.13 11.77 -6.88
CA VAL A 143 16.61 11.48 -5.52
C VAL A 143 15.82 12.67 -4.96
N LEU A 144 16.34 13.89 -5.09
CA LEU A 144 15.67 15.12 -4.64
C LEU A 144 14.39 15.39 -5.44
N GLN A 145 14.42 15.23 -6.77
CA GLN A 145 13.23 15.33 -7.62
C GLN A 145 12.16 14.31 -7.20
N LEU A 146 12.52 13.04 -7.03
CA LEU A 146 11.60 11.99 -6.56
C LEU A 146 10.98 12.36 -5.20
N GLY A 147 11.79 12.81 -4.24
CA GLY A 147 11.32 13.29 -2.94
C GLY A 147 10.28 14.41 -3.06
N ILE A 148 10.51 15.39 -3.94
CA ILE A 148 9.59 16.50 -4.19
C ILE A 148 8.29 16.02 -4.83
N ARG A 149 8.35 15.15 -5.84
CA ARG A 149 7.15 14.56 -6.47
C ARG A 149 6.33 13.73 -5.47
N MET A 150 6.99 12.99 -4.58
CA MET A 150 6.31 12.28 -3.50
C MET A 150 5.71 13.24 -2.47
N LEU A 151 6.37 14.36 -2.12
CA LEU A 151 5.77 15.37 -1.24
C LEU A 151 4.50 16.02 -1.81
N ASP A 152 4.36 16.15 -3.13
CA ASP A 152 3.11 16.61 -3.75
C ASP A 152 1.97 15.57 -3.62
N VAL A 153 2.29 14.27 -3.78
CA VAL A 153 1.33 13.17 -3.55
C VAL A 153 0.96 13.05 -2.08
N LEU A 154 1.93 13.13 -1.18
CA LEU A 154 1.72 13.12 0.26
C LEU A 154 0.87 14.32 0.71
N GLU A 155 1.13 15.53 0.21
CA GLU A 155 0.29 16.69 0.51
C GLU A 155 -1.18 16.43 0.11
N TYR A 156 -1.42 15.79 -1.05
CA TYR A 156 -2.79 15.44 -1.47
C TYR A 156 -3.46 14.39 -0.58
N ILE A 157 -2.84 13.22 -0.38
CA ILE A 157 -3.51 12.12 0.34
C ILE A 157 -3.75 12.46 1.81
N HIS A 158 -2.85 13.22 2.43
CA HIS A 158 -2.99 13.65 3.82
C HIS A 158 -4.14 14.65 4.02
N GLU A 159 -4.34 15.60 3.10
CA GLU A 159 -5.49 16.51 3.12
C GLU A 159 -6.81 15.79 2.80
N ASN A 160 -6.75 14.62 2.16
CA ASN A 160 -7.88 13.70 1.97
C ASN A 160 -7.97 12.62 3.07
N GLU A 161 -7.35 12.84 4.24
CA GLU A 161 -7.42 11.99 5.44
C GLU A 161 -6.71 10.62 5.38
N TYR A 162 -5.90 10.34 4.36
CA TYR A 162 -5.17 9.08 4.19
C TYR A 162 -3.64 9.24 4.34
N VAL A 163 -2.99 8.19 4.83
CA VAL A 163 -1.53 7.94 4.74
C VAL A 163 -1.29 6.70 3.88
N HIS A 164 -0.12 6.59 3.26
CA HIS A 164 0.30 5.47 2.42
C HIS A 164 0.84 4.28 3.23
N GLY A 165 1.68 4.54 4.24
CA GLY A 165 2.26 3.55 5.15
C GLY A 165 3.37 2.66 4.57
N ASP A 166 3.49 2.54 3.24
CA ASP A 166 4.47 1.65 2.58
C ASP A 166 5.10 2.29 1.32
N ILE A 167 5.64 3.51 1.45
CA ILE A 167 6.40 4.15 0.36
C ILE A 167 7.73 3.40 0.17
N LYS A 168 8.06 2.99 -1.05
CA LYS A 168 9.32 2.32 -1.41
C LYS A 168 9.51 2.25 -2.94
N ALA A 169 10.72 1.95 -3.40
CA ALA A 169 11.04 1.92 -4.84
C ALA A 169 10.14 0.97 -5.66
N ALA A 170 9.71 -0.17 -5.08
CA ALA A 170 8.80 -1.11 -5.75
C ALA A 170 7.36 -0.58 -5.91
N ASN A 171 6.97 0.43 -5.12
CA ASN A 171 5.65 1.05 -5.13
C ASN A 171 5.65 2.41 -5.87
N LEU A 172 6.82 2.89 -6.32
CA LEU A 172 6.95 4.03 -7.23
C LEU A 172 7.12 3.48 -8.66
N LEU A 173 6.22 3.84 -9.57
CA LEU A 173 6.26 3.43 -10.97
C LEU A 173 6.31 4.65 -11.90
N LEU A 174 7.04 4.54 -13.01
CA LEU A 174 7.02 5.55 -14.06
C LEU A 174 5.72 5.49 -14.89
N ASP A 175 5.33 6.59 -15.53
CA ASP A 175 4.24 6.62 -16.52
C ASP A 175 4.50 5.60 -17.65
N PHE A 176 3.44 5.02 -18.22
CA PHE A 176 3.59 4.15 -19.40
C PHE A 176 3.95 4.92 -20.68
N THR A 177 3.85 6.25 -20.68
CA THR A 177 4.03 7.14 -21.84
C THR A 177 5.04 8.26 -21.63
N ASN A 178 5.25 8.73 -20.40
CA ASN A 178 6.17 9.83 -20.07
C ASN A 178 7.10 9.46 -18.90
N PRO A 179 8.32 8.93 -19.16
CA PRO A 179 9.21 8.41 -18.11
C PRO A 179 9.71 9.46 -17.09
N ASP A 180 9.49 10.76 -17.34
CA ASP A 180 9.79 11.84 -16.38
C ASP A 180 8.71 12.01 -15.30
N ARG A 181 7.61 11.24 -15.38
CA ARG A 181 6.53 11.22 -14.39
C ARG A 181 6.57 9.94 -13.57
N VAL A 182 6.50 10.08 -12.25
CA VAL A 182 6.49 8.99 -11.27
C VAL A 182 5.19 9.01 -10.45
N TYR A 183 4.59 7.84 -10.24
CA TYR A 183 3.35 7.64 -9.52
C TYR A 183 3.59 6.71 -8.32
N LEU A 184 2.93 7.01 -7.20
CA LEU A 184 2.88 6.17 -6.01
C LEU A 184 1.66 5.24 -6.10
N ALA A 185 1.88 3.93 -6.02
CA ALA A 185 0.86 2.89 -6.18
C ALA A 185 0.91 1.84 -5.05
N ASP A 186 -0.07 0.95 -5.05
CA ASP A 186 -0.36 -0.04 -4.00
C ASP A 186 -0.76 0.57 -2.64
N TYR A 187 -1.95 1.18 -2.63
CA TYR A 187 -2.57 1.72 -1.42
C TYR A 187 -3.18 0.61 -0.53
N GLY A 188 -2.75 -0.66 -0.69
CA GLY A 188 -3.26 -1.81 0.06
C GLY A 188 -2.95 -1.77 1.56
N LEU A 189 -1.91 -1.03 1.96
CA LEU A 189 -1.56 -0.72 3.36
C LEU A 189 -1.98 0.70 3.79
N SER A 190 -2.68 1.45 2.93
CA SER A 190 -3.10 2.82 3.25
C SER A 190 -4.10 2.86 4.42
N TYR A 191 -4.03 3.94 5.20
CA TYR A 191 -4.80 4.09 6.43
C TYR A 191 -5.48 5.45 6.51
N ARG A 192 -6.77 5.47 6.85
CA ARG A 192 -7.52 6.72 7.07
C ARG A 192 -7.20 7.25 8.47
N TYR A 193 -6.16 8.08 8.57
CA TYR A 193 -5.59 8.58 9.84
C TYR A 193 -6.44 9.68 10.50
N CYS A 194 -7.30 10.37 9.73
CA CYS A 194 -8.07 11.53 10.21
C CYS A 194 -9.56 11.48 9.81
N PRO A 195 -10.30 10.38 10.03
CA PRO A 195 -11.65 10.21 9.48
C PRO A 195 -12.64 11.30 9.91
N ASN A 196 -13.21 12.00 8.93
CA ASN A 196 -14.11 13.13 9.10
C ASN A 196 -13.46 14.26 9.94
N GLY A 197 -12.17 14.51 9.74
CA GLY A 197 -11.35 15.45 10.52
C GLY A 197 -10.92 14.98 11.92
N ASN A 198 -11.29 13.76 12.34
CA ASN A 198 -10.93 13.24 13.67
C ASN A 198 -9.61 12.47 13.61
N HIS A 199 -8.50 13.12 13.95
CA HIS A 199 -7.18 12.48 14.02
C HIS A 199 -7.21 11.30 15.01
N LYS A 200 -6.53 10.20 14.68
CA LYS A 200 -6.34 9.10 15.65
C LYS A 200 -5.52 9.57 16.85
N GLN A 201 -5.75 8.96 18.01
CA GLN A 201 -4.95 9.18 19.21
C GLN A 201 -3.66 8.38 19.14
N TYR A 202 -2.59 8.90 19.74
CA TYR A 202 -1.36 8.14 19.92
C TYR A 202 -1.59 7.00 20.92
N GLN A 203 -1.49 5.77 20.45
CA GLN A 203 -1.60 4.57 21.28
C GLN A 203 -0.66 3.49 20.74
N GLU A 204 0.34 3.11 21.53
CA GLU A 204 1.23 2.00 21.21
C GLU A 204 0.49 0.66 21.43
N ASP A 205 0.64 -0.28 20.49
CA ASP A 205 0.10 -1.63 20.61
C ASP A 205 1.12 -2.61 20.00
N PRO A 206 2.05 -3.16 20.80
CA PRO A 206 3.11 -4.05 20.32
C PRO A 206 2.60 -5.28 19.55
N ARG A 207 1.33 -5.69 19.73
CA ARG A 207 0.69 -6.78 18.97
C ARG A 207 0.45 -6.41 17.50
N LYS A 208 0.58 -5.12 17.16
CA LYS A 208 0.52 -4.52 15.82
C LYS A 208 1.86 -3.87 15.43
N GLY A 209 2.94 -4.13 16.16
CA GLY A 209 4.27 -3.60 15.84
C GLY A 209 4.80 -4.08 14.49
N HIS A 210 5.75 -3.32 13.94
CA HIS A 210 6.55 -3.65 12.77
C HIS A 210 5.77 -3.89 11.46
N ASN A 211 4.60 -3.27 11.30
CA ASN A 211 3.84 -3.28 10.05
C ASN A 211 4.53 -2.44 8.94
N GLY A 212 4.26 -2.78 7.67
CA GLY A 212 4.91 -2.18 6.49
C GLY A 212 6.23 -2.85 6.12
N THR A 213 6.95 -2.32 5.11
CA THR A 213 8.28 -2.85 4.74
C THR A 213 9.30 -2.51 5.82
N ILE A 214 9.81 -3.51 6.55
CA ILE A 214 10.61 -3.34 7.78
C ILE A 214 11.79 -2.37 7.64
N GLU A 215 12.46 -2.39 6.48
CA GLU A 215 13.58 -1.52 6.13
C GLU A 215 13.19 -0.03 6.18
N PHE A 216 12.04 0.35 5.63
CA PHE A 216 11.61 1.75 5.49
C PHE A 216 10.54 2.18 6.50
N THR A 217 9.83 1.25 7.15
CA THR A 217 8.66 1.58 8.00
C THR A 217 9.03 2.47 9.20
N SER A 218 8.11 3.38 9.56
CA SER A 218 8.33 4.42 10.58
C SER A 218 8.46 3.88 12.02
N LEU A 219 9.07 4.65 12.90
CA LEU A 219 9.16 4.35 14.34
C LEU A 219 7.77 4.20 15.00
N ASP A 220 6.77 4.98 14.58
CA ASP A 220 5.38 4.81 15.03
C ASP A 220 4.82 3.43 14.64
N ALA A 221 5.08 2.97 13.42
CA ALA A 221 4.67 1.65 12.95
C ALA A 221 5.46 0.50 13.62
N HIS A 222 6.74 0.69 13.94
CA HIS A 222 7.50 -0.25 14.78
C HIS A 222 6.84 -0.44 16.16
N LYS A 223 6.42 0.65 16.81
CA LYS A 223 5.66 0.65 18.09
C LYS A 223 4.21 0.15 17.99
N GLY A 224 3.72 -0.11 16.78
CA GLY A 224 2.34 -0.53 16.52
C GLY A 224 1.29 0.57 16.69
N VAL A 225 1.73 1.84 16.70
CA VAL A 225 0.85 3.01 16.63
C VAL A 225 0.19 3.06 15.25
N ALA A 226 -1.04 3.57 15.18
CA ALA A 226 -1.67 3.85 13.89
C ALA A 226 -0.85 4.89 13.11
N PRO A 227 -0.52 4.68 11.82
CA PRO A 227 0.34 5.61 11.09
C PRO A 227 -0.34 6.96 10.86
N SER A 228 0.43 8.04 10.91
CA SER A 228 -0.02 9.42 10.70
C SER A 228 0.86 10.17 9.68
N ARG A 229 0.59 11.47 9.48
CA ARG A 229 1.30 12.29 8.49
C ARG A 229 2.82 12.27 8.63
N ARG A 230 3.34 12.20 9.86
CA ARG A 230 4.78 12.14 10.11
C ARG A 230 5.39 10.80 9.67
N SER A 231 4.63 9.70 9.81
CA SER A 231 5.07 8.35 9.43
C SER A 231 5.43 8.28 7.95
N ASP A 232 4.60 8.83 7.06
CA ASP A 232 4.86 8.83 5.61
C ASP A 232 6.08 9.69 5.23
N VAL A 233 6.26 10.87 5.83
CA VAL A 233 7.44 11.70 5.52
C VAL A 233 8.73 11.13 6.13
N GLU A 234 8.65 10.37 7.23
CA GLU A 234 9.77 9.60 7.80
C GLU A 234 10.19 8.45 6.87
N ILE A 235 9.23 7.64 6.41
CA ILE A 235 9.45 6.57 5.42
C ILE A 235 10.10 7.15 4.15
N LEU A 236 9.57 8.25 3.61
CA LEU A 236 10.16 8.93 2.45
C LEU A 236 11.60 9.41 2.69
N GLY A 237 11.92 9.84 3.92
CA GLY A 237 13.28 10.20 4.32
C GLY A 237 14.25 9.02 4.27
N TYR A 238 13.85 7.86 4.82
CA TYR A 238 14.63 6.63 4.73
C TYR A 238 14.76 6.12 3.29
N CYS A 239 13.69 6.21 2.49
CA CYS A 239 13.76 5.90 1.06
C CYS A 239 14.73 6.80 0.30
N MET A 240 14.76 8.11 0.55
CA MET A 240 15.72 9.00 -0.09
C MET A 240 17.19 8.68 0.29
N LEU A 241 17.46 8.31 1.54
CA LEU A 241 18.80 7.82 1.92
C LEU A 241 19.15 6.52 1.17
N HIS A 242 18.22 5.56 1.12
CA HIS A 242 18.42 4.29 0.40
C HIS A 242 18.67 4.51 -1.09
N TRP A 243 17.86 5.33 -1.77
CA TRP A 243 18.01 5.65 -3.19
C TRP A 243 19.31 6.38 -3.51
N LEU A 244 19.85 7.18 -2.57
CA LEU A 244 21.11 7.91 -2.76
C LEU A 244 22.35 7.04 -2.54
N PHE A 245 22.29 6.09 -1.60
CA PHE A 245 23.47 5.35 -1.12
C PHE A 245 23.45 3.85 -1.39
N GLY A 246 22.35 3.30 -1.92
CA GLY A 246 22.19 1.88 -2.25
C GLY A 246 22.01 0.93 -1.06
N LYS A 247 21.87 1.47 0.15
CA LYS A 247 21.73 0.73 1.43
C LYS A 247 21.25 1.62 2.57
N LEU A 248 20.98 1.04 3.74
CA LEU A 248 20.66 1.73 5.00
C LEU A 248 21.50 1.19 6.18
N PRO A 249 21.68 1.93 7.29
CA PRO A 249 22.54 1.52 8.41
C PRO A 249 22.12 0.23 9.13
N TRP A 250 20.89 -0.23 8.91
CA TRP A 250 20.27 -1.40 9.53
C TRP A 250 19.97 -2.55 8.54
N GLU A 251 20.50 -2.50 7.32
CA GLU A 251 20.34 -3.55 6.30
C GLU A 251 20.78 -4.93 6.82
N ALA A 252 21.90 -4.99 7.54
CA ALA A 252 22.40 -6.22 8.18
C ALA A 252 21.60 -6.66 9.44
N LYS A 253 20.44 -6.05 9.72
CA LYS A 253 19.60 -6.28 10.91
C LYS A 253 18.13 -6.57 10.57
N LEU A 254 17.76 -6.67 9.29
CA LEU A 254 16.35 -6.71 8.87
C LEU A 254 15.54 -7.91 9.42
N ASP A 255 16.20 -8.99 9.83
CA ASP A 255 15.60 -10.15 10.51
C ASP A 255 15.22 -9.88 11.99
N ASP A 256 15.72 -8.79 12.59
CA ASP A 256 15.37 -8.32 13.94
C ASP A 256 14.69 -6.93 13.88
N PRO A 257 13.35 -6.88 13.90
CA PRO A 257 12.58 -5.65 13.89
C PRO A 257 12.91 -4.67 15.04
N VAL A 258 13.35 -5.16 16.19
CA VAL A 258 13.68 -4.33 17.36
C VAL A 258 15.08 -3.73 17.21
N ALA A 259 16.03 -4.47 16.65
CA ALA A 259 17.35 -3.94 16.29
C ALA A 259 17.27 -2.90 15.16
N VAL A 260 16.32 -3.06 14.21
CA VAL A 260 16.00 -2.04 13.19
C VAL A 260 15.37 -0.80 13.84
N GLN A 261 14.37 -0.96 14.72
CA GLN A 261 13.76 0.15 15.47
C GLN A 261 14.81 0.96 16.26
N THR A 262 15.71 0.26 16.95
CA THR A 262 16.78 0.87 17.73
C THR A 262 17.74 1.65 16.82
N ALA A 263 18.16 1.07 15.69
CA ALA A 263 19.02 1.75 14.74
C ALA A 263 18.38 2.99 14.08
N LYS A 264 17.06 2.96 13.84
CA LYS A 264 16.28 4.11 13.36
C LYS A 264 16.18 5.22 14.41
N THR A 265 15.97 4.85 15.68
CA THR A 265 15.91 5.78 16.82
C THR A 265 17.26 6.50 16.97
N ASN A 266 18.35 5.74 17.13
CA ASN A 266 19.70 6.31 17.24
C ASN A 266 20.07 7.18 16.03
N LEU A 267 19.68 6.80 14.80
CA LEU A 267 19.96 7.64 13.63
C LEU A 267 19.26 8.99 13.69
N LEU A 268 18.01 9.07 14.16
CA LEU A 268 17.30 10.35 14.26
C LEU A 268 17.78 11.18 15.46
N ASP A 269 17.98 10.55 16.62
CA ASP A 269 18.42 11.21 17.86
C ASP A 269 19.84 11.80 17.75
N GLU A 270 20.72 11.17 16.95
CA GLU A 270 22.10 11.64 16.68
C GLU A 270 22.22 12.47 15.38
N LEU A 271 21.15 13.11 14.89
CA LEU A 271 21.24 14.03 13.74
C LEU A 271 21.90 15.37 14.13
N PRO A 272 22.76 15.95 13.27
CA PRO A 272 23.11 15.51 11.91
C PRO A 272 24.24 14.45 11.82
N GLU A 273 25.01 14.23 12.89
CA GLU A 273 26.25 13.45 12.87
C GLU A 273 26.06 11.99 12.43
N SER A 274 24.95 11.34 12.76
CA SER A 274 24.65 9.95 12.41
C SER A 274 24.75 9.68 10.90
N VAL A 275 24.03 10.46 10.10
CA VAL A 275 23.99 10.36 8.64
C VAL A 275 25.32 10.83 8.04
N LEU A 276 25.92 11.89 8.58
CA LEU A 276 27.19 12.44 8.07
C LEU A 276 28.38 11.50 8.30
N LYS A 277 28.39 10.69 9.37
CA LYS A 277 29.41 9.65 9.63
C LYS A 277 29.20 8.39 8.78
N TRP A 278 27.96 8.06 8.43
CA TRP A 278 27.61 6.84 7.70
C TRP A 278 27.66 7.02 6.16
N ALA A 279 27.38 8.22 5.66
CA ALA A 279 27.45 8.52 4.23
C ALA A 279 28.88 8.38 3.67
N PRO A 280 29.06 7.91 2.41
CA PRO A 280 30.38 7.79 1.80
C PRO A 280 31.09 9.16 1.67
N SER A 281 32.37 9.21 2.01
CA SER A 281 33.19 10.44 2.01
C SER A 281 33.04 11.26 0.73
N GLY A 282 32.76 12.57 0.88
CA GLY A 282 32.52 13.49 -0.24
C GLY A 282 31.06 13.55 -0.73
N SER A 283 30.17 12.67 -0.26
CA SER A 283 28.76 12.68 -0.66
C SER A 283 27.96 13.80 0.00
N SER A 284 27.54 14.79 -0.78
CA SER A 284 26.70 15.89 -0.28
C SER A 284 25.25 15.42 -0.05
N CYS A 285 24.86 15.26 1.22
CA CYS A 285 23.51 14.85 1.64
C CYS A 285 22.81 15.85 2.58
N SER A 286 23.28 17.11 2.63
CA SER A 286 22.83 18.13 3.59
C SER A 286 21.32 18.37 3.60
N GLU A 287 20.68 18.20 2.45
CA GLU A 287 19.26 18.36 2.19
C GLU A 287 18.45 17.22 2.81
N LEU A 288 18.93 15.98 2.70
CA LEU A 288 18.32 14.81 3.33
C LEU A 288 18.49 14.86 4.86
N VAL A 289 19.64 15.35 5.34
CA VAL A 289 19.89 15.60 6.77
C VAL A 289 18.91 16.67 7.31
N LYS A 290 18.81 17.84 6.67
CA LYS A 290 17.85 18.89 7.04
C LYS A 290 16.40 18.42 6.98
N TYR A 291 16.07 17.55 6.01
CA TYR A 291 14.75 16.95 5.86
C TYR A 291 14.42 16.04 7.06
N LEU A 292 15.33 15.12 7.42
CA LEU A 292 15.14 14.23 8.56
C LEU A 292 15.11 14.98 9.89
N MET A 293 15.94 16.02 10.05
CA MET A 293 15.88 16.91 11.22
C MET A 293 14.54 17.64 11.34
N TYR A 294 13.92 18.04 10.23
CA TYR A 294 12.56 18.59 10.26
C TYR A 294 11.53 17.52 10.68
N VAL A 295 11.60 16.33 10.07
CA VAL A 295 10.63 15.24 10.31
C VAL A 295 10.68 14.74 11.77
N HIS A 296 11.87 14.57 12.34
CA HIS A 296 12.06 14.14 13.74
C HIS A 296 11.41 15.10 14.76
N ASN A 297 11.26 16.38 14.41
CA ASN A 297 10.63 17.40 15.27
C ASN A 297 9.09 17.46 15.13
N LEU A 298 8.45 16.59 14.35
CA LEU A 298 6.98 16.56 14.18
C LEU A 298 6.28 15.82 15.33
N ALA A 299 5.29 16.47 15.94
CA ALA A 299 4.31 15.81 16.79
C ALA A 299 3.49 14.78 15.98
N TYR A 300 2.88 13.82 16.67
CA TYR A 300 2.15 12.73 16.03
C TYR A 300 0.96 13.20 15.19
N ASP A 301 0.31 14.28 15.62
CA ASP A 301 -0.84 14.93 15.00
C ASP A 301 -0.50 16.22 14.24
N ASP A 302 0.79 16.57 14.12
CA ASP A 302 1.22 17.74 13.35
C ASP A 302 0.82 17.64 11.87
N LYS A 303 0.65 18.80 11.22
CA LYS A 303 0.60 18.92 9.77
C LYS A 303 1.99 19.33 9.25
N PRO A 304 2.69 18.49 8.48
CA PRO A 304 3.97 18.87 7.88
C PRO A 304 3.84 20.13 7.00
N ASP A 305 4.82 21.02 7.08
CA ASP A 305 4.99 22.08 6.07
C ASP A 305 5.65 21.46 4.83
N TYR A 306 4.81 20.89 3.96
CA TYR A 306 5.23 20.30 2.69
C TYR A 306 5.98 21.30 1.80
N GLN A 307 5.74 22.61 1.93
CA GLN A 307 6.39 23.65 1.14
C GLN A 307 7.81 23.94 1.66
N LYS A 308 8.01 23.94 2.99
CA LYS A 308 9.35 23.96 3.62
C LYS A 308 10.12 22.68 3.32
N LEU A 309 9.49 21.51 3.37
CA LEU A 309 10.11 20.24 2.96
C LEU A 309 10.56 20.29 1.49
N LYS A 310 9.71 20.75 0.56
CA LYS A 310 10.08 20.92 -0.86
C LYS A 310 11.23 21.92 -1.05
N LYS A 311 11.27 23.02 -0.29
CA LYS A 311 12.40 23.98 -0.27
C LYS A 311 13.70 23.41 0.33
N ILE A 312 13.62 22.49 1.29
CA ILE A 312 14.79 21.80 1.83
C ILE A 312 15.42 20.87 0.78
N LEU A 313 14.59 20.22 -0.05
CA LEU A 313 15.04 19.33 -1.13
C LEU A 313 15.44 20.07 -2.43
N ASN A 314 15.00 21.32 -2.60
CA ASN A 314 15.38 22.19 -3.73
C ASN A 314 15.72 23.61 -3.23
N PRO A 315 16.89 23.80 -2.58
CA PRO A 315 17.26 25.06 -1.95
C PRO A 315 17.45 26.21 -2.95
N ASP A 316 17.93 25.89 -4.15
CA ASP A 316 18.22 26.86 -5.22
C ASP A 316 16.98 27.19 -6.09
N GLY A 317 15.85 26.52 -5.85
CA GLY A 317 14.59 26.75 -6.57
C GLY A 317 14.60 26.36 -8.06
N VAL A 318 15.53 25.50 -8.47
CA VAL A 318 15.72 25.10 -9.87
C VAL A 318 14.49 24.35 -10.38
N PRO A 319 13.97 24.64 -11.60
CA PRO A 319 12.85 23.90 -12.17
C PRO A 319 13.12 22.39 -12.25
N LEU A 320 12.11 21.58 -11.93
CA LEU A 320 12.24 20.12 -11.92
C LEU A 320 12.32 19.61 -13.36
N GLY A 321 13.54 19.30 -13.81
CA GLY A 321 13.83 18.70 -15.11
C GLY A 321 13.43 17.21 -15.21
N PRO A 322 13.91 16.50 -16.25
CA PRO A 322 13.67 15.07 -16.44
C PRO A 322 14.27 14.20 -15.31
N LEU A 323 13.81 12.95 -15.19
CA LEU A 323 14.27 12.00 -14.18
C LEU A 323 15.43 11.13 -14.72
N GLU A 324 16.66 11.47 -14.37
CA GLU A 324 17.83 10.72 -14.84
C GLU A 324 18.10 9.45 -14.03
N PHE A 325 17.72 8.29 -14.57
CA PHE A 325 18.02 6.96 -14.02
C PHE A 325 19.27 6.29 -14.63
N SER A 326 19.89 6.88 -15.67
CA SER A 326 21.04 6.27 -16.35
C SER A 326 22.36 6.53 -15.62
N THR A 327 23.03 5.45 -15.21
CA THR A 327 24.48 5.43 -15.04
C THR A 327 25.17 5.40 -16.42
N LYS A 328 26.12 6.31 -16.64
CA LYS A 328 27.07 6.17 -17.77
C LYS A 328 28.10 5.12 -17.38
N VAL A 329 27.89 3.88 -17.78
CA VAL A 329 28.94 2.85 -17.75
C VAL A 329 30.15 3.40 -18.50
N GLN A 330 31.31 3.48 -17.83
CA GLN A 330 32.56 3.82 -18.51
C GLN A 330 32.92 2.67 -19.45
N SER A 331 32.76 2.91 -20.76
CA SER A 331 33.04 1.92 -21.79
C SER A 331 34.56 1.71 -21.97
N VAL A 332 35.16 0.92 -21.08
CA VAL A 332 36.55 0.46 -21.24
C VAL A 332 36.64 -0.33 -22.54
N HIS A 333 37.44 0.17 -23.49
CA HIS A 333 37.56 -0.42 -24.83
C HIS A 333 38.22 -1.81 -24.80
N VAL A 334 37.40 -2.86 -24.80
CA VAL A 334 37.86 -4.20 -25.20
C VAL A 334 38.04 -4.20 -26.72
N ARG A 335 39.30 -4.16 -27.18
CA ARG A 335 39.65 -4.27 -28.60
C ARG A 335 39.35 -5.68 -29.11
N THR A 336 38.51 -5.80 -30.14
CA THR A 336 38.38 -7.04 -30.93
C THR A 336 39.30 -6.95 -32.16
N PRO A 337 40.16 -7.94 -32.44
CA PRO A 337 40.97 -7.96 -33.65
C PRO A 337 40.11 -8.06 -34.91
N ALA A 338 40.50 -7.38 -35.98
CA ALA A 338 39.83 -7.47 -37.27
C ALA A 338 40.16 -8.79 -37.99
N GLN A 339 39.18 -9.36 -38.70
CA GLN A 339 39.41 -10.32 -39.77
C GLN A 339 38.92 -9.73 -41.10
N GLN A 340 39.64 -10.04 -42.17
CA GLN A 340 39.50 -9.34 -43.46
C GLN A 340 38.42 -9.98 -44.35
N LYS A 341 37.87 -9.17 -45.28
CA LYS A 341 36.97 -9.64 -46.34
C LYS A 341 37.73 -10.45 -47.39
N VAL A 342 37.09 -11.51 -47.90
CA VAL A 342 37.26 -12.04 -49.26
C VAL A 342 35.86 -12.45 -49.77
N ASP A 343 35.63 -12.43 -51.08
CA ASP A 343 34.31 -12.30 -51.69
C ASP A 343 33.63 -13.61 -52.17
N SER A 344 32.30 -13.69 -51.98
CA SER A 344 31.22 -13.87 -52.99
C SER A 344 31.41 -14.69 -54.29
N PRO A 345 30.33 -15.19 -54.96
CA PRO A 345 28.97 -15.59 -54.50
C PRO A 345 28.33 -16.83 -55.24
N LYS A 346 27.02 -17.06 -55.02
CA LYS A 346 26.04 -17.86 -55.84
C LYS A 346 26.12 -19.42 -55.75
N ALA A 347 25.03 -20.20 -55.79
CA ALA A 347 23.58 -19.90 -55.84
C ALA A 347 22.64 -21.07 -55.39
N THR A 348 21.34 -20.73 -55.21
CA THR A 348 20.10 -21.57 -55.33
C THR A 348 19.70 -22.66 -54.31
N ARG A 349 18.56 -22.38 -53.61
CA ARG A 349 17.31 -23.19 -53.42
C ARG A 349 17.43 -24.73 -53.24
N LYS A 350 16.82 -25.39 -52.24
CA LYS A 350 15.43 -25.30 -51.65
C LYS A 350 15.39 -25.84 -50.18
N PRO A 351 14.30 -25.68 -49.40
CA PRO A 351 14.22 -26.09 -47.98
C PRO A 351 13.35 -27.35 -47.69
N ALA A 352 13.64 -28.06 -46.58
CA ALA A 352 12.70 -28.95 -45.87
C ALA A 352 13.20 -29.32 -44.43
N ASN A 353 12.23 -29.55 -43.52
CA ASN A 353 12.17 -30.33 -42.26
C ASN A 353 13.29 -30.30 -41.16
N GLU A 354 12.81 -29.98 -39.94
CA GLU A 354 12.93 -30.73 -38.65
C GLU A 354 14.30 -31.15 -38.06
N PHE A 355 14.49 -30.89 -36.75
CA PHE A 355 14.46 -31.88 -35.64
C PHE A 355 14.61 -31.16 -34.26
N PRO A 356 14.20 -31.74 -33.09
CA PRO A 356 14.00 -30.96 -31.85
C PRO A 356 14.79 -31.39 -30.59
N ALA A 357 14.84 -30.46 -29.62
CA ALA A 357 14.83 -30.60 -28.14
C ALA A 357 15.77 -31.58 -27.36
N LYS A 358 16.35 -31.03 -26.27
CA LYS A 358 16.81 -31.67 -25.00
C LYS A 358 17.00 -30.52 -23.97
N PHE A 359 16.86 -30.66 -22.64
CA PHE A 359 17.49 -31.58 -21.67
C PHE A 359 16.58 -31.82 -20.41
N PRO A 360 16.93 -32.64 -19.38
CA PRO A 360 15.99 -33.64 -18.85
C PRO A 360 15.67 -33.55 -17.33
N LYS A 361 14.85 -34.50 -16.84
CA LYS A 361 14.61 -34.79 -15.41
C LYS A 361 15.23 -36.15 -15.00
N LYS A 362 15.57 -36.31 -13.71
CA LYS A 362 16.02 -37.58 -13.09
C LYS A 362 14.84 -38.48 -12.66
N VAL A 363 15.12 -39.76 -12.41
CA VAL A 363 14.14 -40.85 -12.23
C VAL A 363 14.56 -41.85 -11.14
N HIS A 364 13.59 -42.36 -10.37
CA HIS A 364 13.44 -43.75 -9.86
C HIS A 364 11.92 -44.05 -9.94
N ARG A 365 11.42 -45.16 -10.52
CA ARG A 365 11.45 -46.59 -10.10
C ARG A 365 10.71 -46.81 -8.76
N GLU A 366 9.77 -47.76 -8.61
CA GLU A 366 9.52 -49.07 -9.28
C GLU A 366 8.01 -49.29 -9.64
N THR A 367 7.59 -49.98 -10.73
CA THR A 367 7.44 -51.46 -10.99
C THR A 367 6.28 -52.09 -10.16
N ARG A 368 5.26 -52.84 -10.66
CA ARG A 368 4.99 -53.61 -11.91
C ARG A 368 3.48 -53.94 -12.12
N ALA A 369 3.05 -54.14 -13.39
CA ALA A 369 1.94 -55.04 -13.86
C ALA A 369 0.45 -54.79 -13.40
N ARG A 370 -0.61 -55.12 -14.15
CA ARG A 370 -0.81 -55.54 -15.56
C ARG A 370 -2.28 -55.27 -16.04
N GLN A 371 -2.45 -54.98 -17.35
CA GLN A 371 -3.51 -55.36 -18.34
C GLN A 371 -4.76 -56.13 -17.84
N ARG A 372 -5.99 -56.04 -18.39
CA ARG A 372 -6.73 -55.30 -19.48
C ARG A 372 -8.26 -55.58 -19.21
N GLU A 373 -9.33 -55.30 -19.98
CA GLU A 373 -9.72 -54.76 -21.32
C GLU A 373 -11.06 -53.95 -21.09
N GLU A 374 -11.60 -53.05 -21.93
CA GLU A 374 -12.44 -53.21 -23.17
C GLU A 374 -13.58 -54.26 -23.05
N GLN A 375 -14.85 -54.04 -23.48
CA GLN A 375 -15.42 -53.06 -24.44
C GLN A 375 -16.92 -52.67 -24.13
N GLU A 376 -17.65 -52.11 -25.12
CA GLU A 376 -19.00 -51.50 -25.12
C GLU A 376 -20.17 -52.53 -24.93
N ASP A 377 -21.48 -52.23 -24.85
CA ASP A 377 -22.30 -51.03 -25.20
C ASP A 377 -23.69 -51.02 -24.48
N SER A 378 -24.46 -49.93 -24.67
CA SER A 378 -25.94 -49.82 -24.70
C SER A 378 -26.78 -49.60 -23.42
N GLN A 379 -27.84 -48.79 -23.60
CA GLN A 379 -28.92 -48.37 -22.67
C GLN A 379 -30.29 -48.94 -23.20
N PRO A 380 -31.50 -48.80 -22.57
CA PRO A 380 -31.93 -47.71 -21.68
C PRO A 380 -32.94 -48.00 -20.52
N THR A 381 -33.21 -46.95 -19.73
CA THR A 381 -34.42 -46.58 -18.94
C THR A 381 -35.27 -47.63 -18.17
N MET A 382 -35.34 -47.48 -16.83
CA MET A 382 -36.61 -47.38 -16.10
C MET A 382 -36.46 -46.65 -14.74
N LEU A 383 -37.57 -46.22 -14.13
CA LEU A 383 -37.63 -45.30 -12.97
C LEU A 383 -37.38 -45.99 -11.61
N GLN A 384 -36.79 -45.28 -10.64
CA GLN A 384 -37.51 -44.85 -9.42
C GLN A 384 -36.73 -43.92 -8.46
N SER A 385 -37.51 -43.06 -7.77
CA SER A 385 -37.22 -42.35 -6.51
C SER A 385 -36.07 -41.30 -6.42
N ARG A 386 -36.22 -40.37 -5.46
CA ARG A 386 -35.48 -39.12 -5.29
C ARG A 386 -35.19 -38.92 -3.79
N PRO A 387 -34.16 -38.16 -3.41
CA PRO A 387 -34.43 -37.05 -2.48
C PRO A 387 -33.80 -35.72 -2.94
N ALA A 388 -34.20 -34.63 -2.28
CA ALA A 388 -33.90 -33.26 -2.71
C ALA A 388 -32.53 -32.73 -2.22
N ALA A 389 -31.94 -31.81 -2.99
CA ALA A 389 -30.81 -30.99 -2.57
C ALA A 389 -31.30 -29.61 -2.08
N PRO A 390 -30.65 -28.97 -1.08
CA PRO A 390 -31.17 -27.76 -0.42
C PRO A 390 -30.90 -26.46 -1.20
N GLU A 391 -31.91 -25.60 -1.31
CA GLU A 391 -31.83 -24.29 -2.00
C GLU A 391 -30.97 -23.23 -1.27
N ASN A 392 -30.58 -23.49 -0.01
CA ASN A 392 -29.90 -22.56 0.90
C ASN A 392 -28.56 -21.97 0.41
N SER A 393 -28.00 -22.44 -0.72
CA SER A 393 -26.78 -21.90 -1.32
C SER A 393 -27.03 -20.66 -2.20
N ARG A 394 -28.23 -20.50 -2.79
CA ARG A 394 -28.59 -19.29 -3.56
C ARG A 394 -28.94 -18.13 -2.65
N THR A 395 -29.78 -18.34 -1.64
CA THR A 395 -30.28 -17.29 -0.74
C THR A 395 -29.15 -16.60 0.02
N ARG A 396 -28.15 -17.37 0.50
CA ARG A 396 -26.95 -16.82 1.15
C ARG A 396 -26.13 -15.92 0.22
N LYS A 397 -25.94 -16.31 -1.06
CA LYS A 397 -25.24 -15.46 -2.03
C LYS A 397 -25.99 -14.14 -2.28
N ILE A 398 -27.32 -14.15 -2.30
CA ILE A 398 -28.11 -12.93 -2.50
C ILE A 398 -27.92 -11.97 -1.32
N HIS A 399 -27.96 -12.46 -0.08
CA HIS A 399 -27.69 -11.61 1.10
C HIS A 399 -26.25 -11.09 1.16
N GLU A 400 -25.24 -11.93 0.92
CA GLU A 400 -23.83 -11.49 0.95
C GLU A 400 -23.52 -10.44 -0.13
N TYR A 401 -24.25 -10.44 -1.26
CA TYR A 401 -24.22 -9.35 -2.23
C TYR A 401 -25.05 -8.13 -1.78
N SER A 402 -26.23 -8.29 -1.17
CA SER A 402 -27.06 -7.15 -0.71
C SER A 402 -26.41 -6.36 0.43
N ASP A 403 -25.70 -7.03 1.33
CA ASP A 403 -25.11 -6.40 2.51
C ASP A 403 -23.89 -5.58 2.10
N ILE A 404 -23.06 -6.12 1.20
CA ILE A 404 -21.97 -5.37 0.53
C ILE A 404 -22.55 -4.22 -0.31
N PHE A 405 -23.62 -4.45 -1.08
CA PHE A 405 -24.27 -3.40 -1.86
C PHE A 405 -24.83 -2.29 -0.94
N SER A 406 -25.26 -2.61 0.28
CA SER A 406 -25.74 -1.64 1.29
C SER A 406 -24.58 -0.88 1.95
N GLU A 407 -23.50 -1.55 2.38
CA GLU A 407 -22.28 -0.90 2.91
C GLU A 407 -21.57 -0.05 1.83
N MET A 408 -21.83 -0.30 0.54
CA MET A 408 -21.27 0.48 -0.57
C MET A 408 -22.23 1.54 -1.11
N GLN A 409 -23.55 1.35 -1.06
CA GLN A 409 -24.53 2.40 -1.34
C GLN A 409 -24.56 3.47 -0.25
N SER A 410 -24.34 3.13 1.02
CA SER A 410 -24.17 4.14 2.08
C SER A 410 -22.92 5.02 1.87
N LEU A 411 -21.95 4.56 1.08
CA LEU A 411 -20.80 5.35 0.62
C LEU A 411 -21.07 6.16 -0.66
N GLN A 412 -22.19 5.89 -1.36
CA GLN A 412 -22.68 6.66 -2.51
C GLN A 412 -23.77 7.69 -2.11
N GLN A 413 -24.48 7.47 -1.00
CA GLN A 413 -25.50 8.39 -0.48
C GLN A 413 -24.87 9.65 0.17
N THR A 414 -24.25 10.51 -0.65
CA THR A 414 -24.13 11.93 -0.30
C THR A 414 -25.50 12.61 -0.43
N PRO A 415 -25.93 13.44 0.54
CA PRO A 415 -27.25 14.05 0.49
C PRO A 415 -27.38 15.00 -0.71
N SER A 416 -28.54 14.94 -1.37
CA SER A 416 -28.89 15.75 -2.55
C SER A 416 -29.13 17.22 -2.18
N TYR A 417 -28.04 17.96 -1.96
CA TYR A 417 -28.11 19.40 -1.70
C TYR A 417 -28.52 20.19 -2.96
N MET A 418 -29.83 20.44 -3.07
CA MET A 418 -30.34 21.54 -3.89
C MET A 418 -29.73 22.86 -3.41
N SER A 419 -29.29 23.67 -4.39
CA SER A 419 -29.12 25.13 -4.33
C SER A 419 -28.98 25.77 -2.94
N PHE A 420 -27.79 25.68 -2.33
CA PHE A 420 -27.39 26.57 -1.24
C PHE A 420 -26.19 27.41 -1.66
N GLN A 421 -26.42 28.72 -1.83
CA GLN A 421 -25.36 29.70 -2.04
C GLN A 421 -24.64 29.98 -0.71
N GLY A 422 -23.30 29.94 -0.72
CA GLY A 422 -22.48 30.47 0.36
C GLY A 422 -22.40 29.64 1.65
N SER A 423 -21.52 28.63 1.67
CA SER A 423 -20.91 28.18 2.93
C SER A 423 -19.43 27.87 2.75
N TYR A 424 -18.63 28.60 3.53
CA TYR A 424 -17.17 28.69 3.49
C TYR A 424 -16.43 27.35 3.48
N CYS A 425 -15.63 27.11 2.44
CA CYS A 425 -14.27 26.63 2.69
C CYS A 425 -13.54 27.75 3.46
N LYS A 426 -13.41 27.64 4.78
CA LYS A 426 -12.54 28.55 5.54
C LYS A 426 -11.10 28.34 5.05
N PRO A 427 -10.40 29.36 4.52
CA PRO A 427 -8.95 29.31 4.49
C PRO A 427 -8.46 29.33 5.94
N TYR A 428 -7.55 28.42 6.29
CA TYR A 428 -6.75 28.62 7.49
C TYR A 428 -5.92 29.90 7.28
N LEU A 429 -6.08 30.89 8.16
CA LEU A 429 -5.34 32.14 8.01
C LEU A 429 -3.85 31.91 8.23
N ASP A 430 -3.06 32.25 7.21
CA ASP A 430 -1.62 32.39 7.33
C ASP A 430 -1.30 33.66 8.13
N CYS A 431 -0.99 33.49 9.41
CA CYS A 431 -0.67 34.58 10.33
C CYS A 431 0.81 35.00 10.27
N THR A 432 1.32 35.32 9.09
CA THR A 432 2.72 35.77 8.88
C THR A 432 2.84 37.26 8.48
N ARG A 433 2.09 38.15 9.15
CA ARG A 433 2.26 39.60 8.99
C ARG A 433 3.40 40.12 9.88
N ARG A 434 4.42 40.73 9.26
CA ARG A 434 5.54 41.41 9.94
C ARG A 434 5.03 42.69 10.61
N ASP A 435 5.53 42.99 11.82
CA ASP A 435 6.30 44.22 12.11
C ASP A 435 6.88 44.18 13.55
N PRO A 436 7.90 45.01 13.91
CA PRO A 436 8.99 44.50 14.77
C PRO A 436 9.28 45.26 16.09
N ILE A 437 10.26 44.73 16.85
CA ILE A 437 11.05 45.34 17.95
C ILE A 437 10.38 45.43 19.35
N ARG A 438 10.74 44.49 20.25
CA ARG A 438 11.35 44.77 21.58
C ARG A 438 11.97 43.52 22.23
N LYS A 439 12.73 43.69 23.32
CA LYS A 439 13.74 42.74 23.86
C LYS A 439 13.21 41.77 24.95
N PRO A 440 13.89 40.63 25.24
CA PRO A 440 13.34 39.48 26.00
C PRO A 440 13.67 39.46 27.51
N ARG A 441 13.07 38.51 28.25
CA ARG A 441 13.45 38.12 29.63
C ARG A 441 13.42 36.58 29.88
N SER A 442 14.56 36.09 30.37
CA SER A 442 14.87 34.88 31.17
C SER A 442 13.80 33.83 31.56
N LEU A 443 14.19 32.54 31.44
CA LEU A 443 13.64 31.40 32.21
C LEU A 443 14.11 31.41 33.68
N PRO A 444 13.45 30.62 34.55
CA PRO A 444 14.11 29.90 35.65
C PRO A 444 14.03 28.36 35.50
N ARG A 445 15.08 27.65 35.91
CA ARG A 445 15.07 26.19 36.19
C ARG A 445 14.58 25.94 37.63
N TYR A 446 14.02 24.77 37.90
CA TYR A 446 13.99 24.18 39.25
C TYR A 446 14.71 22.83 39.28
N ARG A 447 15.29 22.49 40.45
CA ARG A 447 15.94 21.20 40.75
C ARG A 447 15.15 20.48 41.86
N HIS A 448 15.22 19.15 41.88
CA HIS A 448 14.78 18.34 43.03
C HIS A 448 15.88 18.22 44.09
N THR A 449 15.47 18.19 45.37
CA THR A 449 15.93 17.21 46.38
C THR A 449 14.97 17.17 47.60
N PRO A 450 14.75 16.03 48.29
CA PRO A 450 13.70 15.90 49.33
C PRO A 450 14.18 15.48 50.74
N THR A 451 13.37 15.79 51.77
CA THR A 451 13.26 15.20 53.14
C THR A 451 11.96 15.75 53.77
N GLY A 452 11.22 15.11 54.71
CA GLY A 452 11.24 13.76 55.29
C GLY A 452 10.06 13.57 56.29
N ASN A 453 9.67 12.32 56.61
CA ASN A 453 8.70 11.74 57.60
C ASN A 453 8.04 12.68 58.66
N LEU A 454 6.79 12.49 59.14
CA LEU A 454 6.25 11.34 59.92
C LEU A 454 4.78 11.60 60.41
N GLY A 455 3.96 10.56 60.71
CA GLY A 455 2.62 10.62 61.40
C GLY A 455 1.39 10.57 60.46
N VAL A 456 0.32 9.73 60.57
CA VAL A 456 -0.35 8.91 61.63
C VAL A 456 -1.28 9.76 62.54
N THR A 457 -2.60 9.50 62.77
CA THR A 457 -3.52 8.33 62.56
C THR A 457 -4.98 8.73 62.17
N ASP A 458 -5.73 7.77 61.61
CA ASP A 458 -7.18 7.41 61.67
C ASP A 458 -8.32 8.43 62.00
N LEU A 459 -9.39 8.41 61.19
CA LEU A 459 -10.71 7.83 61.58
C LEU A 459 -11.64 7.57 60.36
N GLU A 460 -12.76 6.85 60.56
CA GLU A 460 -13.62 6.25 59.52
C GLU A 460 -14.87 7.08 59.12
N SER A 461 -15.39 6.93 57.89
CA SER A 461 -16.80 6.57 57.62
C SER A 461 -17.17 6.46 56.11
N SER A 462 -18.11 5.55 55.82
CA SER A 462 -18.47 4.92 54.54
C SER A 462 -18.97 5.79 53.34
N PRO A 463 -19.07 5.24 52.10
CA PRO A 463 -19.13 6.01 50.85
C PRO A 463 -20.50 6.00 50.12
N ARG A 464 -20.81 7.07 49.36
CA ARG A 464 -21.89 7.11 48.34
C ARG A 464 -21.66 8.12 47.21
N PHE A 465 -21.75 7.65 45.95
CA PHE A 465 -22.17 8.34 44.70
C PHE A 465 -21.40 9.64 44.30
N TRP A 466 -20.98 9.91 43.04
CA TRP A 466 -21.34 9.36 41.72
C TRP A 466 -20.09 9.33 40.79
N PRO A 467 -20.02 8.41 39.82
CA PRO A 467 -19.36 8.64 38.53
C PRO A 467 -20.38 9.03 37.45
N ALA A 468 -20.09 10.04 36.63
CA ALA A 468 -20.96 10.44 35.53
C ALA A 468 -20.95 9.39 34.40
N ILE A 469 -22.11 8.76 34.13
CA ILE A 469 -22.25 7.78 33.05
C ILE A 469 -22.26 8.50 31.71
N PHE A 470 -21.18 8.37 30.94
CA PHE A 470 -21.19 8.67 29.52
C PHE A 470 -22.10 7.68 28.79
N GLN A 471 -23.29 8.13 28.36
CA GLN A 471 -24.09 7.38 27.39
C GLN A 471 -23.39 7.42 26.02
N LEU A 472 -22.57 6.42 25.72
CA LEU A 472 -22.27 6.10 24.32
C LEU A 472 -23.52 5.51 23.68
N THR A 473 -24.23 6.33 22.90
CA THR A 473 -25.28 5.87 21.99
C THR A 473 -24.67 5.11 20.81
N LEU A 474 -24.31 3.86 21.05
CA LEU A 474 -24.04 2.86 20.01
C LEU A 474 -25.25 2.78 19.07
N SER A 475 -25.02 2.71 17.75
CA SER A 475 -26.09 2.46 16.78
C SER A 475 -26.68 1.06 17.01
N GLU A 476 -27.95 0.84 16.64
CA GLU A 476 -28.58 -0.47 16.80
C GLU A 476 -27.82 -1.59 16.06
N GLU A 477 -27.17 -1.27 14.92
CA GLU A 477 -26.25 -2.17 14.21
C GLU A 477 -25.07 -2.58 15.11
N THR A 478 -24.36 -1.62 15.72
CA THR A 478 -23.23 -1.93 16.61
C THR A 478 -23.66 -2.63 17.89
N LYS A 479 -24.90 -2.46 18.36
CA LYS A 479 -25.46 -3.29 19.45
C LYS A 479 -25.69 -4.73 18.98
N ALA A 480 -26.26 -4.93 17.80
CA ALA A 480 -26.50 -6.25 17.23
C ALA A 480 -25.20 -7.04 17.01
N ASP A 481 -24.17 -6.39 16.47
CA ASP A 481 -22.82 -6.97 16.33
C ASP A 481 -22.23 -7.37 17.69
N VAL A 482 -22.22 -6.46 18.68
CA VAL A 482 -21.69 -6.75 20.02
C VAL A 482 -22.43 -7.91 20.67
N TYR A 483 -23.75 -8.03 20.47
CA TYR A 483 -24.54 -9.14 20.99
C TYR A 483 -24.24 -10.47 20.27
N TYR A 484 -24.11 -10.44 18.94
CA TYR A 484 -23.79 -11.63 18.13
C TYR A 484 -22.37 -12.16 18.37
N TYR A 485 -21.38 -11.26 18.45
CA TYR A 485 -20.02 -11.61 18.84
C TYR A 485 -19.92 -12.05 20.31
N GLY A 486 -20.68 -11.43 21.22
CA GLY A 486 -20.79 -11.85 22.61
C GLY A 486 -21.29 -13.29 22.75
N ILE A 487 -22.40 -13.63 22.07
CA ILE A 487 -22.96 -15.00 22.07
C ILE A 487 -21.98 -16.01 21.45
N THR A 488 -21.36 -15.69 20.31
CA THR A 488 -20.42 -16.63 19.67
C THR A 488 -19.15 -16.84 20.49
N ILE A 489 -18.63 -15.83 21.20
CA ILE A 489 -17.54 -15.99 22.17
C ILE A 489 -17.98 -16.85 23.36
N PHE A 490 -19.16 -16.61 23.92
CA PHE A 490 -19.71 -17.39 25.04
C PHE A 490 -19.89 -18.89 24.68
N CYS A 491 -20.47 -19.18 23.52
CA CYS A 491 -20.58 -20.55 23.01
C CYS A 491 -19.21 -21.21 22.78
N LEU A 492 -18.22 -20.49 22.25
CA LEU A 492 -16.86 -21.00 22.09
C LEU A 492 -16.19 -21.32 23.43
N LEU A 493 -16.39 -20.47 24.46
CA LEU A 493 -15.90 -20.74 25.80
C LEU A 493 -16.55 -22.00 26.39
N ILE A 494 -17.87 -22.19 26.24
CA ILE A 494 -18.55 -23.42 26.65
C ILE A 494 -17.97 -24.66 25.95
N PHE A 495 -17.72 -24.60 24.63
CA PHE A 495 -17.08 -25.71 23.91
C PHE A 495 -15.65 -26.00 24.41
N VAL A 496 -14.88 -24.98 24.79
CA VAL A 496 -13.55 -25.17 25.39
C VAL A 496 -13.65 -25.79 26.79
N PHE A 497 -14.56 -25.32 27.65
CA PHE A 497 -14.78 -25.92 28.98
C PHE A 497 -15.27 -27.37 28.89
N LEU A 498 -16.18 -27.69 27.96
CA LEU A 498 -16.60 -29.08 27.73
C LEU A 498 -15.45 -29.94 27.21
N ALA A 499 -14.64 -29.44 26.26
CA ALA A 499 -13.48 -30.16 25.77
C ALA A 499 -12.40 -30.41 26.85
N LEU A 500 -12.27 -29.49 27.83
CA LEU A 500 -11.40 -29.65 29.01
C LEU A 500 -12.01 -30.50 30.14
N TYR A 501 -13.31 -30.83 30.08
CA TYR A 501 -13.98 -31.71 31.02
C TYR A 501 -13.99 -33.18 30.55
N PHE A 502 -13.85 -33.42 29.24
CA PHE A 502 -13.76 -34.74 28.62
C PHE A 502 -12.31 -35.18 28.32
N LEU A 503 -11.29 -34.46 28.82
CA LEU A 503 -9.86 -34.73 28.63
C LEU A 503 -9.17 -35.05 29.96
#